data_AF-A0A832HMN8-F1
#
_entry.id   AF-A0A832HMN8-F1
#
_cell.length_a   1.000
_cell.length_b   1.000
_cell.length_c   1.000
_cell.angle_alpha   90.00
_cell.angle_beta   90.00
_cell.angle_gamma   90.00
#
_symmetry.space_group_name_H-M   'P 1'
#
loop_
_entity.id
_entity.type
_entity.pdbx_description
1 polymer ?
#
loop_
_entity_poly.entity_id
_entity_poly.type
_entity_poly.pdbx_seq_one_letter_code
_entity_poly.pdbx_strand_id
1 'polypeptide(L)'
;MNRGWCFALLLSLVALVAVGAPSVSEPVTFTITTTTDDGPGSLREAIQHCNRQGGRARIVFDLAKSDPGFVATAGIWRITFRDTPPALTVSDVTVDGASQTVRHGDTNPHGPEIVLSGGGHSIEYAFLIINAARVTIRGFVIQDFLYGIQVYGPASCSNRIVGNFIGVDETGTRATGNYNGIELLSGAHDNLVGGADPTERNLVSGNEHIGIRISDAHHNLVLGNFVGVDRTGTRAVPNHDGICVEGRSRGNLIGGPRAGERNLFSGNVAYGVDLFGVGVQENIVRGNFIGTDITGTKAIPNTYGVLFDDRSSRNLVGGTNPGEWNLISGNTAFGAYFYNNGTCSNVVQGNRIGTDASGTFAVPNETGVHIDGGTFRNVVDNNLISGNVVAGVTIFALYTDHNAITRNRIGIALDEARPLGNGADGVRIAFGPKNNLVGGSPLTANIIAHNGKNGVSIESDGAVGNRISCNSIYANEALGIDLFPEGPNPQRPAERNSGPNAGINAPLITNIQLKAGEWTVRGTVAMLQPESATVEVFLADLSTLPRAQGMHFIGSTHPDATGRWEIQSRSIKPSSALTATVTDRNGNTSEFAPAVQAR
;
A
#
# COMPACT_ATOMS: atom_id res chain seq x y z
N MET A 1 -26.37 -29.21 -72.12
CA MET A 1 -25.18 -28.65 -72.82
C MET A 1 -24.38 -27.88 -71.78
N ASN A 2 -23.37 -28.48 -71.14
CA ASN A 2 -21.97 -28.66 -71.55
C ASN A 2 -21.04 -27.54 -71.04
N ARG A 3 -20.01 -27.95 -70.27
CA ARG A 3 -18.71 -27.28 -69.98
C ARG A 3 -18.74 -26.15 -68.93
N GLY A 4 -18.05 -26.20 -67.79
CA GLY A 4 -16.77 -26.83 -67.47
C GLY A 4 -15.62 -25.91 -67.90
N TRP A 5 -15.19 -24.99 -67.04
CA TRP A 5 -14.02 -24.13 -67.26
C TRP A 5 -13.09 -24.18 -66.04
N CYS A 6 -11.98 -24.88 -66.23
CA CYS A 6 -10.78 -24.81 -65.40
C CYS A 6 -10.13 -23.44 -65.55
N PHE A 7 -9.75 -22.81 -64.43
CA PHE A 7 -8.71 -21.78 -64.42
C PHE A 7 -7.44 -22.37 -63.82
N ALA A 8 -6.40 -22.43 -64.65
CA ALA A 8 -5.05 -22.81 -64.25
C ALA A 8 -4.41 -21.67 -63.44
N LEU A 9 -3.93 -21.98 -62.23
CA LEU A 9 -3.08 -21.08 -61.47
C LEU A 9 -1.64 -21.22 -61.98
N LEU A 10 -1.10 -20.15 -62.55
CA LEU A 10 0.32 -20.02 -62.86
C LEU A 10 1.08 -19.84 -61.53
N LEU A 11 1.87 -20.85 -61.12
CA LEU A 11 2.86 -20.68 -60.05
C LEU A 11 4.08 -19.95 -60.61
N SER A 12 4.23 -18.67 -60.30
CA SER A 12 5.49 -17.94 -60.49
C SER A 12 6.47 -18.32 -59.37
N LEU A 13 7.52 -19.05 -59.72
CA LEU A 13 8.63 -19.41 -58.85
C LEU A 13 9.44 -18.15 -58.52
N VAL A 14 9.19 -17.51 -57.38
CA VAL A 14 10.10 -16.50 -56.82
C VAL A 14 11.17 -17.24 -56.04
N ALA A 15 12.40 -17.27 -56.56
CA ALA A 15 13.57 -17.73 -55.82
C ALA A 15 13.80 -16.76 -54.66
N LEU A 16 13.37 -17.15 -53.46
CA LEU A 16 13.72 -16.47 -52.23
C LEU A 16 15.21 -16.71 -51.99
N VAL A 17 16.06 -15.74 -52.31
CA VAL A 17 17.43 -15.70 -51.80
C VAL A 17 17.29 -15.54 -50.29
N ALA A 18 17.46 -16.64 -49.56
CA ALA A 18 17.64 -16.61 -48.12
C ALA A 18 18.95 -15.87 -47.84
N VAL A 19 18.87 -14.54 -47.70
CA VAL A 19 19.90 -13.79 -46.99
C VAL A 19 19.82 -14.31 -45.57
N GLY A 20 20.77 -15.17 -45.21
CA GLY A 20 20.86 -15.74 -43.87
C GLY A 20 20.76 -14.60 -42.85
N ALA A 21 19.76 -14.66 -41.98
CA ALA A 21 19.80 -13.87 -40.76
C ALA A 21 21.17 -14.12 -40.10
N PRO A 22 21.91 -13.08 -39.67
CA PRO A 22 23.17 -13.30 -39.00
C PRO A 22 22.94 -14.30 -37.86
N SER A 23 23.66 -15.42 -37.89
CA SER A 23 23.59 -16.41 -36.82
C SER A 23 23.95 -15.71 -35.52
N VAL A 24 22.99 -15.60 -34.62
CA VAL A 24 23.18 -14.92 -33.35
C VAL A 24 24.06 -15.85 -32.51
N SER A 25 25.39 -15.67 -32.53
CA SER A 25 26.38 -16.58 -31.91
C SER A 25 26.00 -17.00 -30.48
N GLU A 26 25.92 -18.29 -30.15
CA GLU A 26 25.51 -18.75 -28.81
C GLU A 26 26.24 -18.01 -27.66
N PRO A 27 25.56 -17.73 -26.53
CA PRO A 27 26.18 -17.04 -25.40
C PRO A 27 27.37 -17.83 -24.86
N VAL A 28 28.46 -17.13 -24.56
CA VAL A 28 29.65 -17.76 -23.98
C VAL A 28 29.32 -18.25 -22.58
N THR A 29 29.59 -19.53 -22.28
CA THR A 29 29.34 -20.11 -20.97
C THR A 29 30.64 -20.19 -20.16
N PHE A 30 30.66 -19.51 -19.01
CA PHE A 30 31.71 -19.63 -18.00
C PHE A 30 31.22 -20.54 -16.89
N THR A 31 31.95 -21.63 -16.61
CA THR A 31 31.60 -22.58 -15.56
C THR A 31 32.47 -22.33 -14.34
N ILE A 32 31.83 -22.08 -13.20
CA ILE A 32 32.48 -21.92 -11.90
C ILE A 32 32.73 -23.30 -11.33
N THR A 33 34.00 -23.62 -11.07
CA THR A 33 34.46 -24.95 -10.65
C THR A 33 35.26 -24.94 -9.35
N THR A 34 35.45 -23.76 -8.74
CA THR A 34 36.11 -23.59 -7.44
C THR A 34 35.41 -22.52 -6.60
N THR A 35 35.36 -22.71 -5.28
CA THR A 35 34.88 -21.67 -4.34
C THR A 35 35.97 -20.67 -3.93
N THR A 36 37.20 -20.81 -4.44
CA THR A 36 38.25 -19.81 -4.23
C THR A 36 37.81 -18.45 -4.77
N ASP A 37 38.13 -17.39 -4.04
CA ASP A 37 37.75 -16.01 -4.39
C ASP A 37 38.40 -15.53 -5.71
N ASP A 38 39.62 -15.95 -6.02
CA ASP A 38 40.27 -15.70 -7.32
C ASP A 38 40.79 -16.98 -7.98
N GLY A 39 41.23 -16.81 -9.22
CA GLY A 39 41.96 -17.82 -9.99
C GLY A 39 41.08 -18.56 -10.98
N PRO A 40 41.68 -19.48 -11.75
CA PRO A 40 41.00 -20.26 -12.77
C PRO A 40 39.72 -20.93 -12.25
N GLY A 41 38.59 -20.62 -12.89
CA GLY A 41 37.28 -21.21 -12.57
C GLY A 41 36.56 -20.56 -11.40
N SER A 42 37.01 -19.41 -10.88
CA SER A 42 36.30 -18.65 -9.85
C SER A 42 35.23 -17.72 -10.41
N LEU A 43 34.26 -17.34 -9.57
CA LEU A 43 33.22 -16.36 -9.93
C LEU A 43 33.82 -15.00 -10.32
N ARG A 44 34.83 -14.53 -9.59
CA ARG A 44 35.55 -13.28 -9.88
C ARG A 44 36.17 -13.31 -11.27
N GLU A 45 36.88 -14.38 -11.61
CA GLU A 45 37.51 -14.52 -12.91
C GLU A 45 36.45 -14.53 -14.03
N ALA A 46 35.33 -15.24 -13.84
CA ALA A 46 34.25 -15.31 -14.82
C ALA A 46 33.62 -13.93 -15.09
N ILE A 47 33.35 -13.13 -14.06
CA ILE A 47 32.82 -11.78 -14.23
C ILE A 47 33.81 -10.88 -14.98
N GLN A 48 35.10 -10.93 -14.63
CA GLN A 48 36.14 -10.18 -15.33
C GLN A 48 36.23 -10.57 -16.82
N HIS A 49 36.09 -11.86 -17.14
CA HIS A 49 36.06 -12.32 -18.52
C HIS A 49 34.81 -11.83 -19.27
N CYS A 50 33.64 -11.89 -18.65
CA CYS A 50 32.40 -11.36 -19.23
C CYS A 50 32.56 -9.88 -19.62
N ASN A 51 33.09 -9.07 -18.71
CA ASN A 51 33.31 -7.63 -18.94
C ASN A 51 34.30 -7.37 -20.10
N ARG A 52 35.34 -8.20 -20.25
CA ARG A 52 36.29 -8.08 -21.37
C ARG A 52 35.72 -8.52 -22.72
N GLN A 53 34.81 -9.49 -22.72
CA GLN A 53 34.24 -10.04 -23.95
C GLN A 53 33.03 -9.25 -24.49
N GLY A 54 32.48 -8.31 -23.72
CA GLY A 54 31.40 -7.44 -24.16
C GLY A 54 29.99 -7.97 -23.89
N GLY A 55 29.82 -8.90 -22.95
CA GLY A 55 28.51 -9.41 -22.53
C GLY A 55 28.06 -10.67 -23.27
N ARG A 56 26.74 -10.91 -23.29
CA ARG A 56 26.10 -12.10 -23.87
C ARG A 56 26.72 -13.40 -23.36
N ALA A 57 26.70 -13.55 -22.05
CA ALA A 57 27.38 -14.63 -21.35
C ALA A 57 26.48 -15.31 -20.32
N ARG A 58 26.77 -16.58 -20.02
CA ARG A 58 26.16 -17.33 -18.92
C ARG A 58 27.24 -17.79 -17.96
N ILE A 59 27.16 -17.34 -16.72
CA ILE A 59 27.98 -17.82 -15.61
C ILE A 59 27.16 -18.88 -14.87
N VAL A 60 27.66 -20.11 -14.85
CA VAL A 60 26.98 -21.30 -14.28
C VAL A 60 27.89 -22.00 -13.29
N PHE A 61 27.33 -22.71 -12.31
CA PHE A 61 28.06 -23.36 -11.22
C PHE A 61 28.05 -24.88 -11.40
N ASP A 62 29.23 -25.48 -11.28
CA ASP A 62 29.47 -26.93 -11.31
C ASP A 62 30.55 -27.28 -10.28
N LEU A 63 30.25 -27.00 -9.02
CA LEU A 63 31.18 -27.19 -7.91
C LEU A 63 31.09 -28.63 -7.38
N ALA A 64 32.22 -29.31 -7.30
CA ALA A 64 32.29 -30.67 -6.77
C ALA A 64 32.12 -30.68 -5.24
N LYS A 65 31.59 -31.77 -4.67
CA LYS A 65 31.55 -31.97 -3.20
C LYS A 65 32.93 -32.09 -2.56
N SER A 66 33.98 -32.30 -3.36
CA SER A 66 35.38 -32.27 -2.92
C SER A 66 35.98 -30.87 -2.87
N ASP A 67 35.26 -29.85 -3.36
CA ASP A 67 35.69 -28.46 -3.28
C ASP A 67 35.80 -28.01 -1.80
N PRO A 68 36.85 -27.25 -1.40
CA PRO A 68 37.06 -26.86 -0.02
C PRO A 68 35.93 -26.04 0.62
N GLY A 69 35.09 -25.38 -0.18
CA GLY A 69 33.96 -24.58 0.28
C GLY A 69 32.67 -25.39 0.44
N PHE A 70 32.65 -26.69 0.14
CA PHE A 70 31.49 -27.54 0.38
C PHE A 70 31.25 -27.77 1.88
N VAL A 71 30.07 -27.43 2.36
CA VAL A 71 29.66 -27.60 3.76
C VAL A 71 28.64 -28.74 3.84
N ALA A 72 29.13 -29.95 4.09
CA ALA A 72 28.31 -31.16 4.04
C ALA A 72 27.09 -31.16 4.98
N THR A 73 27.17 -30.49 6.13
CA THR A 73 26.06 -30.42 7.10
C THR A 73 24.90 -29.55 6.63
N ALA A 74 25.19 -28.57 5.77
CA ALA A 74 24.22 -27.63 5.23
C ALA A 74 23.86 -27.94 3.77
N GLY A 75 24.68 -28.74 3.07
CA GLY A 75 24.47 -29.07 1.66
C GLY A 75 24.69 -27.90 0.71
N ILE A 76 25.60 -26.98 1.07
CA ILE A 76 25.89 -25.75 0.34
C ILE A 76 27.37 -25.63 -0.04
N TRP A 77 27.67 -24.74 -0.98
CA TRP A 77 29.02 -24.29 -1.31
C TRP A 77 29.17 -22.82 -0.95
N ARG A 78 30.14 -22.51 -0.08
CA ARG A 78 30.41 -21.15 0.37
C ARG A 78 31.60 -20.55 -0.37
N ILE A 79 31.37 -19.40 -0.98
CA ILE A 79 32.39 -18.52 -1.56
C ILE A 79 32.53 -17.31 -0.63
N THR A 80 33.69 -17.18 0.01
CA THR A 80 34.01 -16.03 0.87
C THR A 80 34.93 -15.08 0.11
N PHE A 81 34.46 -13.86 -0.12
CA PHE A 81 35.25 -12.83 -0.80
C PHE A 81 36.30 -12.23 0.15
N ARG A 82 37.48 -11.89 -0.39
CA ARG A 82 38.56 -11.23 0.38
C ARG A 82 38.61 -9.72 0.15
N ASP A 83 38.06 -9.27 -0.97
CA ASP A 83 37.91 -7.86 -1.36
C ASP A 83 36.66 -7.71 -2.25
N THR A 84 36.31 -6.47 -2.58
CA THR A 84 35.14 -6.17 -3.42
C THR A 84 35.23 -6.89 -4.78
N PRO A 85 34.20 -7.67 -5.17
CA PRO A 85 34.17 -8.33 -6.46
C PRO A 85 34.07 -7.31 -7.61
N PRO A 86 34.47 -7.69 -8.83
CA PRO A 86 34.29 -6.86 -10.02
C PRO A 86 32.79 -6.63 -10.30
N ALA A 87 32.42 -5.40 -10.66
CA ALA A 87 31.08 -5.07 -11.14
C ALA A 87 30.77 -5.73 -12.51
N LEU A 88 29.50 -5.99 -12.79
CA LEU A 88 28.98 -6.35 -14.11
C LEU A 88 28.70 -5.08 -14.92
N THR A 89 29.51 -4.82 -15.95
CA THR A 89 29.44 -3.59 -16.76
C THR A 89 28.99 -3.83 -18.20
N VAL A 90 28.51 -5.05 -18.49
CA VAL A 90 28.09 -5.48 -19.83
C VAL A 90 26.70 -6.13 -19.77
N SER A 91 25.97 -6.01 -20.88
CA SER A 91 24.57 -6.47 -20.98
C SER A 91 24.45 -7.96 -21.35
N ASP A 92 23.25 -8.51 -21.24
CA ASP A 92 22.90 -9.88 -21.65
C ASP A 92 23.69 -10.96 -20.87
N VAL A 93 23.93 -10.74 -19.58
CA VAL A 93 24.64 -11.68 -18.71
C VAL A 93 23.67 -12.41 -17.79
N THR A 94 23.77 -13.72 -17.70
CA THR A 94 23.05 -14.50 -16.68
C THR A 94 24.03 -15.12 -15.71
N VAL A 95 23.91 -14.80 -14.42
CA VAL A 95 24.64 -15.43 -13.32
C VAL A 95 23.66 -16.36 -12.58
N ASP A 96 23.85 -17.67 -12.75
CA ASP A 96 22.86 -18.69 -12.41
C ASP A 96 23.39 -19.68 -11.36
N GLY A 97 23.24 -19.33 -10.08
CA GLY A 97 23.60 -20.19 -8.96
C GLY A 97 22.76 -21.48 -8.90
N ALA A 98 21.50 -21.42 -9.33
CA ALA A 98 20.60 -22.59 -9.40
C ALA A 98 21.06 -23.67 -10.40
N SER A 99 22.02 -23.35 -11.27
CA SER A 99 22.63 -24.37 -12.13
C SER A 99 23.46 -25.40 -11.35
N GLN A 100 23.82 -25.12 -10.09
CA GLN A 100 24.39 -26.10 -9.16
C GLN A 100 23.39 -27.21 -8.84
N THR A 101 22.16 -26.87 -8.43
CA THR A 101 21.05 -27.83 -8.22
C THR A 101 20.83 -28.70 -9.45
N VAL A 102 20.80 -28.10 -10.63
CA VAL A 102 20.50 -28.80 -11.89
C VAL A 102 21.54 -29.90 -12.19
N ARG A 103 22.81 -29.68 -11.82
CA ARG A 103 23.90 -30.62 -12.09
C ARG A 103 24.09 -31.66 -10.98
N HIS A 104 23.91 -31.26 -9.72
CA HIS A 104 24.26 -32.09 -8.56
C HIS A 104 23.05 -32.62 -7.78
N GLY A 105 21.84 -32.27 -8.22
CA GLY A 105 20.61 -32.46 -7.46
C GLY A 105 20.44 -31.43 -6.35
N ASP A 106 19.25 -31.39 -5.77
CA ASP A 106 18.95 -30.53 -4.61
C ASP A 106 19.66 -31.07 -3.36
N THR A 107 20.74 -30.39 -2.95
CA THR A 107 21.46 -30.68 -1.70
C THR A 107 21.05 -29.76 -0.56
N ASN A 108 20.30 -28.69 -0.82
CA ASN A 108 19.73 -27.79 0.18
C ASN A 108 18.20 -27.64 -0.06
N PRO A 109 17.36 -28.48 0.58
CA PRO A 109 15.91 -28.50 0.32
C PRO A 109 15.17 -27.24 0.81
N HIS A 110 15.87 -26.25 1.34
CA HIS A 110 15.29 -25.03 1.90
C HIS A 110 15.56 -23.79 1.05
N GLY A 111 16.49 -23.85 0.10
CA GLY A 111 16.90 -22.67 -0.66
C GLY A 111 18.07 -22.95 -1.60
N PRO A 112 18.74 -21.89 -2.08
CA PRO A 112 19.87 -22.04 -2.99
C PRO A 112 21.08 -22.74 -2.36
N GLU A 113 21.90 -23.42 -3.16
CA GLU A 113 23.12 -24.09 -2.67
C GLU A 113 24.37 -23.21 -2.70
N ILE A 114 24.36 -22.08 -3.43
CA ILE A 114 25.52 -21.20 -3.52
C ILE A 114 25.40 -20.07 -2.52
N VAL A 115 26.29 -20.06 -1.54
CA VAL A 115 26.40 -19.01 -0.51
C VAL A 115 27.55 -18.08 -0.85
N LEU A 116 27.25 -16.79 -0.97
CA LEU A 116 28.23 -15.70 -1.09
C LEU A 116 28.35 -14.98 0.26
N SER A 117 29.56 -14.84 0.79
CA SER A 117 29.81 -14.15 2.07
C SER A 117 30.83 -13.03 1.91
N GLY A 118 30.49 -11.85 2.45
CA GLY A 118 31.34 -10.66 2.50
C GLY A 118 32.25 -10.56 3.74
N GLY A 119 32.32 -11.61 4.58
CA GLY A 119 33.29 -11.68 5.68
C GLY A 119 33.07 -10.69 6.84
N GLY A 120 31.83 -10.30 7.12
CA GLY A 120 31.45 -9.46 8.26
C GLY A 120 31.27 -7.97 7.94
N HIS A 121 30.56 -7.66 6.85
CA HIS A 121 30.26 -6.29 6.35
C HIS A 121 31.48 -5.46 5.92
N SER A 122 32.62 -6.11 5.68
CA SER A 122 33.83 -5.42 5.21
C SER A 122 33.87 -5.22 3.70
N ILE A 123 32.96 -5.88 2.96
CA ILE A 123 32.89 -5.86 1.50
C ILE A 123 31.62 -5.14 1.05
N GLU A 124 31.78 -4.25 0.08
CA GLU A 124 30.73 -3.33 -0.34
C GLU A 124 29.53 -4.05 -0.96
N TYR A 125 29.73 -5.00 -1.87
CA TYR A 125 28.63 -5.71 -2.51
C TYR A 125 28.95 -7.15 -2.91
N ALA A 126 27.92 -8.00 -3.00
CA ALA A 126 28.06 -9.32 -3.63
C ALA A 126 27.99 -9.20 -5.16
N PHE A 127 27.05 -8.39 -5.65
CA PHE A 127 26.92 -8.06 -7.06
C PHE A 127 26.63 -6.57 -7.24
N LEU A 128 27.29 -5.96 -8.21
CA LEU A 128 27.02 -4.60 -8.67
C LEU A 128 26.84 -4.61 -10.18
N ILE A 129 25.67 -4.18 -10.66
CA ILE A 129 25.35 -3.98 -12.08
C ILE A 129 25.47 -2.48 -12.37
N ILE A 130 26.36 -2.09 -13.30
CA ILE A 130 26.58 -0.67 -13.64
C ILE A 130 26.35 -0.45 -15.12
N ASN A 131 25.37 0.40 -15.43
CA ASN A 131 25.04 0.81 -16.80
C ASN A 131 24.92 -0.39 -17.77
N ALA A 132 24.31 -1.47 -17.29
CA ALA A 132 24.16 -2.72 -18.03
C ALA A 132 22.72 -3.22 -18.00
N ALA A 133 22.28 -3.79 -19.11
CA ALA A 133 20.90 -4.21 -19.30
C ALA A 133 20.78 -5.73 -19.44
N ARG A 134 19.59 -6.25 -19.13
CA ARG A 134 19.26 -7.68 -19.30
C ARG A 134 20.22 -8.61 -18.55
N VAL A 135 20.75 -8.15 -17.41
CA VAL A 135 21.49 -8.98 -16.48
C VAL A 135 20.52 -9.76 -15.59
N THR A 136 20.71 -11.07 -15.45
CA THR A 136 19.95 -11.90 -14.52
C THR A 136 20.86 -12.40 -13.41
N ILE A 137 20.49 -12.18 -12.15
CA ILE A 137 21.15 -12.75 -10.96
C ILE A 137 20.14 -13.63 -10.24
N ARG A 138 20.44 -14.93 -10.13
CA ARG A 138 19.51 -15.88 -9.49
C ARG A 138 20.17 -17.04 -8.75
N GLY A 139 19.48 -17.53 -7.73
CA GLY A 139 19.84 -18.77 -7.03
C GLY A 139 21.04 -18.62 -6.10
N PHE A 140 21.11 -17.53 -5.34
CA PHE A 140 22.16 -17.29 -4.35
C PHE A 140 21.60 -17.08 -2.95
N VAL A 141 22.35 -17.52 -1.94
CA VAL A 141 22.29 -16.99 -0.58
C VAL A 141 23.37 -15.91 -0.46
N ILE A 142 23.01 -14.68 -0.07
CA ILE A 142 23.89 -13.52 -0.04
C ILE A 142 23.89 -12.92 1.37
N GLN A 143 25.06 -12.91 2.00
CA GLN A 143 25.21 -12.51 3.39
C GLN A 143 26.53 -11.77 3.65
N ASP A 144 26.57 -11.03 4.75
CA ASP A 144 27.74 -10.35 5.29
C ASP A 144 28.34 -9.25 4.39
N PHE A 145 27.56 -8.61 3.51
CA PHE A 145 27.97 -7.45 2.69
C PHE A 145 27.39 -6.13 3.22
N LEU A 146 27.94 -4.98 2.80
CA LEU A 146 27.21 -3.71 2.98
C LEU A 146 25.95 -3.70 2.10
N TYR A 147 26.04 -4.14 0.85
CA TYR A 147 24.91 -4.19 -0.06
C TYR A 147 24.81 -5.59 -0.69
N GLY A 148 23.68 -6.28 -0.58
CA GLY A 148 23.54 -7.59 -1.20
C GLY A 148 23.71 -7.51 -2.73
N ILE A 149 22.79 -6.80 -3.39
CA ILE A 149 22.84 -6.57 -4.85
C ILE A 149 22.54 -5.10 -5.15
N GLN A 150 23.41 -4.44 -5.90
CA GLN A 150 23.21 -3.06 -6.37
C GLN A 150 23.02 -3.00 -7.89
N VAL A 151 22.09 -2.17 -8.34
CA VAL A 151 21.84 -1.85 -9.76
C VAL A 151 21.93 -0.34 -9.91
N TYR A 152 22.94 0.14 -10.62
CA TYR A 152 23.32 1.54 -10.65
C TYR A 152 23.39 2.10 -12.06
N GLY A 153 22.83 3.28 -12.25
CA GLY A 153 23.06 4.11 -13.44
C GLY A 153 21.93 4.05 -14.47
N PRO A 154 21.84 5.09 -15.33
CA PRO A 154 20.70 5.28 -16.24
C PRO A 154 20.61 4.27 -17.39
N ALA A 155 21.67 3.52 -17.69
CA ALA A 155 21.62 2.42 -18.66
C ALA A 155 21.33 1.06 -18.00
N SER A 156 21.14 1.01 -16.67
CA SER A 156 20.82 -0.22 -15.96
C SER A 156 19.33 -0.53 -16.05
N CYS A 157 18.97 -1.30 -17.08
CA CYS A 157 17.58 -1.59 -17.36
C CYS A 157 17.26 -3.03 -17.77
N SER A 158 16.00 -3.45 -17.57
CA SER A 158 15.57 -4.82 -17.87
C SER A 158 16.38 -5.91 -17.15
N ASN A 159 17.02 -5.57 -16.02
CA ASN A 159 17.71 -6.55 -15.20
C ASN A 159 16.72 -7.35 -14.35
N ARG A 160 17.09 -8.57 -13.97
CA ARG A 160 16.26 -9.51 -13.22
C ARG A 160 17.02 -10.02 -12.00
N ILE A 161 16.51 -9.71 -10.82
CA ILE A 161 17.02 -10.21 -9.55
C ILE A 161 15.95 -11.15 -8.99
N VAL A 162 16.17 -12.47 -9.08
CA VAL A 162 15.11 -13.46 -8.84
C VAL A 162 15.62 -14.69 -8.08
N GLY A 163 14.80 -15.27 -7.21
CA GLY A 163 15.11 -16.55 -6.56
C GLY A 163 16.34 -16.50 -5.64
N ASN A 164 16.63 -15.35 -5.01
CA ASN A 164 17.77 -15.17 -4.11
C ASN A 164 17.31 -15.08 -2.64
N PHE A 165 18.14 -15.58 -1.72
CA PHE A 165 18.04 -15.37 -0.28
C PHE A 165 19.08 -14.32 0.10
N ILE A 166 18.66 -13.18 0.67
CA ILE A 166 19.52 -12.02 0.88
C ILE A 166 19.35 -11.51 2.30
N GLY A 167 20.42 -11.60 3.09
CA GLY A 167 20.50 -11.23 4.50
C GLY A 167 20.12 -12.34 5.49
N VAL A 168 19.83 -13.54 4.97
CA VAL A 168 19.50 -14.74 5.76
C VAL A 168 20.46 -15.89 5.47
N ASP A 169 20.47 -16.87 6.37
CA ASP A 169 21.19 -18.13 6.19
C ASP A 169 20.59 -19.00 5.07
N GLU A 170 21.27 -20.11 4.76
CA GLU A 170 20.86 -21.05 3.72
C GLU A 170 19.52 -21.75 4.01
N THR A 171 19.05 -21.70 5.26
CA THR A 171 17.75 -22.23 5.64
C THR A 171 16.62 -21.22 5.43
N GLY A 172 16.95 -19.94 5.23
CA GLY A 172 16.01 -18.84 5.09
C GLY A 172 15.26 -18.52 6.39
N THR A 173 15.83 -18.84 7.55
CA THR A 173 15.14 -18.68 8.85
C THR A 173 15.93 -17.89 9.89
N ARG A 174 17.22 -17.63 9.65
CA ARG A 174 18.07 -16.89 10.57
C ARG A 174 18.71 -15.71 9.85
N ALA A 175 18.75 -14.55 10.51
CA ALA A 175 19.48 -13.41 10.01
C ALA A 175 20.99 -13.70 10.03
N THR A 176 21.65 -13.40 8.92
CA THR A 176 23.11 -13.36 8.77
C THR A 176 23.58 -11.95 8.40
N GLY A 177 22.69 -11.16 7.77
CA GLY A 177 22.81 -9.72 7.63
C GLY A 177 23.63 -9.26 6.44
N ASN A 178 23.05 -8.40 5.62
CA ASN A 178 23.79 -7.33 4.92
C ASN A 178 23.41 -6.00 5.57
N TYR A 179 24.05 -4.88 5.22
CA TYR A 179 23.52 -3.57 5.63
C TYR A 179 22.21 -3.25 4.89
N ASN A 180 22.22 -3.14 3.56
CA ASN A 180 21.01 -3.17 2.73
C ASN A 180 20.95 -4.45 1.88
N GLY A 181 19.75 -4.93 1.57
CA GLY A 181 19.53 -6.13 0.76
C GLY A 181 19.73 -5.89 -0.74
N ILE A 182 18.76 -5.24 -1.39
CA ILE A 182 18.79 -4.91 -2.83
C ILE A 182 18.64 -3.40 -3.01
N GLU A 183 19.46 -2.78 -3.86
CA GLU A 183 19.34 -1.36 -4.21
C GLU A 183 19.24 -1.12 -5.73
N LEU A 184 18.28 -0.29 -6.13
CA LEU A 184 18.13 0.26 -7.49
C LEU A 184 18.38 1.77 -7.43
N LEU A 185 19.41 2.26 -8.13
CA LEU A 185 19.98 3.58 -7.90
C LEU A 185 20.20 4.38 -9.19
N SER A 186 20.11 5.71 -9.07
CA SER A 186 20.69 6.67 -10.02
C SER A 186 20.26 6.45 -11.48
N GLY A 187 18.96 6.40 -11.71
CA GLY A 187 18.35 6.28 -13.02
C GLY A 187 18.07 4.84 -13.46
N ALA A 188 18.41 3.82 -12.66
CA ALA A 188 18.06 2.44 -12.96
C ALA A 188 16.54 2.30 -13.22
N HIS A 189 16.17 1.62 -14.31
CA HIS A 189 14.77 1.57 -14.74
C HIS A 189 14.34 0.27 -15.41
N ASP A 190 13.04 -0.04 -15.40
CA ASP A 190 12.49 -1.26 -16.01
C ASP A 190 13.14 -2.55 -15.50
N ASN A 191 13.65 -2.57 -14.26
CA ASN A 191 14.22 -3.77 -13.65
C ASN A 191 13.14 -4.55 -12.90
N LEU A 192 13.32 -5.87 -12.82
CA LEU A 192 12.46 -6.78 -12.06
C LEU A 192 13.19 -7.31 -10.83
N VAL A 193 12.60 -7.08 -9.66
CA VAL A 193 12.98 -7.69 -8.39
C VAL A 193 11.88 -8.68 -7.98
N GLY A 194 12.21 -9.97 -8.06
CA GLY A 194 11.31 -11.08 -7.79
C GLY A 194 10.57 -11.56 -9.03
N GLY A 195 9.35 -12.04 -8.88
CA GLY A 195 8.55 -12.55 -9.99
C GLY A 195 7.24 -13.19 -9.55
N ALA A 196 6.37 -13.51 -10.50
CA ALA A 196 5.07 -14.10 -10.21
C ALA A 196 5.13 -15.60 -9.91
N ASP A 197 6.19 -16.28 -10.39
CA ASP A 197 6.47 -17.67 -10.07
C ASP A 197 7.12 -17.76 -8.68
N PRO A 198 6.67 -18.65 -7.78
CA PRO A 198 7.32 -18.85 -6.48
C PRO A 198 8.83 -19.14 -6.53
N THR A 199 9.34 -19.69 -7.64
CA THR A 199 10.79 -19.91 -7.85
C THR A 199 11.57 -18.64 -8.17
N GLU A 200 10.90 -17.56 -8.57
CA GLU A 200 11.49 -16.25 -8.82
C GLU A 200 11.48 -15.34 -7.58
N ARG A 201 10.79 -15.74 -6.51
CA ARG A 201 10.70 -15.00 -5.25
C ARG A 201 12.09 -14.78 -4.64
N ASN A 202 12.42 -13.53 -4.36
CA ASN A 202 13.50 -13.26 -3.42
C ASN A 202 12.98 -13.30 -1.97
N LEU A 203 13.83 -13.78 -1.08
CA LEU A 203 13.70 -13.65 0.37
C LEU A 203 14.72 -12.60 0.82
N VAL A 204 14.26 -11.39 1.16
CA VAL A 204 15.11 -10.24 1.50
C VAL A 204 14.85 -9.85 2.94
N SER A 205 15.55 -10.49 3.86
CA SER A 205 15.25 -10.46 5.29
C SER A 205 16.53 -10.44 6.11
N GLY A 206 16.45 -10.06 7.39
CA GLY A 206 17.61 -10.07 8.28
C GLY A 206 18.70 -9.04 7.95
N ASN A 207 18.46 -8.09 7.03
CA ASN A 207 19.39 -7.00 6.73
C ASN A 207 19.33 -5.93 7.83
N GLU A 208 20.44 -5.28 8.14
CA GLU A 208 20.53 -4.36 9.29
C GLU A 208 19.78 -3.05 9.07
N HIS A 209 19.49 -2.71 7.82
CA HIS A 209 18.78 -1.49 7.43
C HIS A 209 17.66 -1.80 6.43
N ILE A 210 17.75 -1.37 5.17
CA ILE A 210 16.65 -1.49 4.21
C ILE A 210 16.73 -2.85 3.48
N GLY A 211 15.60 -3.57 3.43
CA GLY A 211 15.48 -4.77 2.62
C GLY A 211 15.64 -4.46 1.13
N ILE A 212 14.73 -3.67 0.56
CA ILE A 212 14.77 -3.23 -0.85
C ILE A 212 14.74 -1.70 -0.92
N ARG A 213 15.70 -1.08 -1.60
CA ARG A 213 15.78 0.37 -1.76
C ARG A 213 15.69 0.77 -3.22
N ILE A 214 14.86 1.76 -3.53
CA ILE A 214 14.72 2.37 -4.86
C ILE A 214 14.97 3.87 -4.71
N SER A 215 16.12 4.35 -5.18
CA SER A 215 16.56 5.74 -4.99
C SER A 215 16.94 6.38 -6.32
N ASP A 216 16.25 7.48 -6.67
CA ASP A 216 16.36 8.10 -8.00
C ASP A 216 16.16 7.12 -9.17
N ALA A 217 15.28 6.14 -9.02
CA ALA A 217 15.06 5.05 -9.97
C ALA A 217 13.58 4.92 -10.38
N HIS A 218 13.30 4.41 -11.58
CA HIS A 218 11.97 4.57 -12.20
C HIS A 218 11.44 3.32 -12.88
N HIS A 219 10.12 3.16 -12.94
CA HIS A 219 9.47 2.08 -13.71
C HIS A 219 9.96 0.66 -13.37
N ASN A 220 10.51 0.46 -12.17
CA ASN A 220 10.93 -0.86 -11.71
C ASN A 220 9.72 -1.65 -11.18
N LEU A 221 9.82 -2.97 -11.29
CA LEU A 221 8.81 -3.92 -10.84
C LEU A 221 9.35 -4.69 -9.63
N VAL A 222 8.63 -4.63 -8.50
CA VAL A 222 8.94 -5.42 -7.31
C VAL A 222 7.77 -6.38 -7.08
N LEU A 223 7.94 -7.66 -7.40
CA LEU A 223 6.86 -8.65 -7.44
C LEU A 223 7.20 -9.91 -6.65
N GLY A 224 6.24 -10.43 -5.88
CA GLY A 224 6.32 -11.78 -5.31
C GLY A 224 7.39 -12.00 -4.24
N ASN A 225 8.00 -10.94 -3.68
CA ASN A 225 9.10 -11.03 -2.71
C ASN A 225 8.60 -11.24 -1.27
N PHE A 226 9.42 -11.91 -0.45
CA PHE A 226 9.25 -11.97 1.01
C PHE A 226 10.29 -11.08 1.66
N VAL A 227 9.86 -10.14 2.50
CA VAL A 227 10.71 -9.09 3.05
C VAL A 227 10.42 -8.87 4.53
N GLY A 228 11.40 -9.17 5.39
CA GLY A 228 11.30 -9.09 6.85
C GLY A 228 10.75 -10.36 7.52
N VAL A 229 10.50 -11.41 6.74
CA VAL A 229 9.97 -12.71 7.20
C VAL A 229 10.92 -13.87 6.87
N ASP A 230 10.66 -15.04 7.42
CA ASP A 230 11.34 -16.29 7.05
C ASP A 230 10.83 -16.84 5.70
N ARG A 231 11.49 -17.87 5.16
CA ARG A 231 11.10 -18.50 3.88
C ARG A 231 9.67 -19.06 3.87
N THR A 232 9.07 -19.28 5.03
CA THR A 232 7.68 -19.76 5.13
C THR A 232 6.66 -18.62 5.13
N GLY A 233 7.11 -17.38 5.37
CA GLY A 233 6.24 -16.21 5.50
C GLY A 233 5.41 -16.22 6.78
N THR A 234 5.86 -16.92 7.83
CA THR A 234 5.10 -17.09 9.08
C THR A 234 5.84 -16.61 10.33
N ARG A 235 7.12 -16.26 10.22
CA ARG A 235 7.92 -15.72 11.33
C ARG A 235 8.71 -14.51 10.86
N ALA A 236 8.89 -13.53 11.75
CA ALA A 236 9.74 -12.37 11.47
C ALA A 236 11.23 -12.78 11.43
N VAL A 237 11.93 -12.28 10.42
CA VAL A 237 13.40 -12.21 10.34
C VAL A 237 13.70 -10.76 9.92
N PRO A 238 13.68 -9.83 10.90
CA PRO A 238 13.49 -8.41 10.61
C PRO A 238 14.58 -7.81 9.74
N ASN A 239 14.17 -6.97 8.77
CA ASN A 239 15.00 -5.83 8.37
C ASN A 239 14.66 -4.63 9.27
N HIS A 240 15.36 -3.51 9.13
CA HIS A 240 14.86 -2.25 9.69
C HIS A 240 13.61 -1.80 8.92
N ASP A 241 13.75 -1.62 7.60
CA ASP A 241 12.66 -1.26 6.69
C ASP A 241 12.45 -2.36 5.65
N GLY A 242 11.21 -2.58 5.25
CA GLY A 242 10.87 -3.54 4.20
C GLY A 242 11.33 -3.03 2.83
N ILE A 243 10.60 -2.07 2.28
CA ILE A 243 10.98 -1.37 1.04
C ILE A 243 10.92 0.14 1.22
N CYS A 244 11.96 0.85 0.78
CA CYS A 244 12.02 2.32 0.77
C CYS A 244 12.15 2.82 -0.68
N VAL A 245 11.21 3.67 -1.10
CA VAL A 245 11.23 4.39 -2.39
C VAL A 245 11.49 5.86 -2.12
N GLU A 246 12.62 6.36 -2.58
CA GLU A 246 13.12 7.67 -2.19
C GLU A 246 13.81 8.44 -3.33
N GLY A 247 14.26 9.66 -3.01
CA GLY A 247 14.84 10.60 -3.97
C GLY A 247 13.77 11.07 -4.95
N ARG A 248 14.05 11.01 -6.24
CA ARG A 248 13.15 11.43 -7.33
C ARG A 248 12.47 10.24 -8.01
N SER A 249 12.32 9.13 -7.30
CA SER A 249 11.82 7.85 -7.83
C SER A 249 10.35 7.93 -8.25
N ARG A 250 10.03 7.44 -9.45
CA ARG A 250 8.68 7.54 -10.02
C ARG A 250 8.26 6.37 -10.89
N GLY A 251 6.97 6.13 -10.96
CA GLY A 251 6.40 5.11 -11.85
C GLY A 251 6.75 3.68 -11.46
N ASN A 252 7.30 3.43 -10.26
CA ASN A 252 7.62 2.08 -9.82
C ASN A 252 6.34 1.34 -9.41
N LEU A 253 6.27 0.04 -9.74
CA LEU A 253 5.16 -0.83 -9.38
C LEU A 253 5.61 -1.86 -8.35
N ILE A 254 5.01 -1.79 -7.17
CA ILE A 254 5.27 -2.66 -6.03
C ILE A 254 4.04 -3.55 -5.84
N GLY A 255 4.16 -4.80 -6.27
CA GLY A 255 3.12 -5.82 -6.27
C GLY A 255 2.25 -5.82 -7.53
N GLY A 256 1.20 -6.64 -7.52
CA GLY A 256 0.30 -6.80 -8.65
C GLY A 256 -0.98 -7.54 -8.27
N PRO A 257 -2.01 -7.53 -9.14
CA PRO A 257 -3.33 -8.10 -8.83
C PRO A 257 -3.34 -9.62 -8.67
N ARG A 258 -2.31 -10.35 -9.14
CA ARG A 258 -2.26 -11.82 -9.02
C ARG A 258 -1.60 -12.24 -7.72
N ALA A 259 -2.05 -13.35 -7.15
CA ALA A 259 -1.50 -13.89 -5.90
C ALA A 259 0.03 -14.14 -5.95
N GLY A 260 0.57 -14.52 -7.11
CA GLY A 260 2.02 -14.69 -7.31
C GLY A 260 2.81 -13.38 -7.35
N GLU A 261 2.17 -12.26 -7.71
CA GLU A 261 2.80 -10.93 -7.80
C GLU A 261 2.85 -10.22 -6.43
N ARG A 262 2.12 -10.73 -5.44
CA ARG A 262 2.03 -10.19 -4.07
C ARG A 262 3.38 -10.24 -3.36
N ASN A 263 3.86 -9.08 -2.92
CA ASN A 263 4.93 -9.05 -1.93
C ASN A 263 4.37 -9.19 -0.51
N LEU A 264 5.21 -9.70 0.38
CA LEU A 264 4.98 -9.79 1.82
C LEU A 264 6.00 -8.90 2.54
N PHE A 265 5.56 -7.72 2.99
CA PHE A 265 6.37 -6.74 3.74
C PHE A 265 5.95 -6.75 5.21
N SER A 266 6.49 -7.67 5.98
CA SER A 266 6.07 -7.92 7.36
C SER A 266 7.26 -8.18 8.27
N GLY A 267 7.11 -7.91 9.57
CA GLY A 267 8.15 -8.20 10.55
C GLY A 267 9.37 -7.27 10.49
N ASN A 268 9.29 -6.15 9.76
CA ASN A 268 10.34 -5.13 9.74
C ASN A 268 10.22 -4.23 10.97
N VAL A 269 11.33 -3.68 11.44
CA VAL A 269 11.34 -2.88 12.68
C VAL A 269 10.48 -1.62 12.55
N ALA A 270 10.63 -0.86 11.47
CA ALA A 270 9.90 0.39 11.26
C ALA A 270 8.80 0.25 10.20
N TYR A 271 9.15 0.34 8.92
CA TYR A 271 8.18 0.47 7.84
C TYR A 271 8.04 -0.83 7.02
N GLY A 272 6.81 -1.19 6.65
CA GLY A 272 6.60 -2.17 5.60
C GLY A 272 6.97 -1.61 4.23
N VAL A 273 6.35 -0.48 3.89
CA VAL A 273 6.60 0.29 2.65
C VAL A 273 6.75 1.77 2.99
N ASP A 274 7.83 2.39 2.54
CA ASP A 274 8.08 3.83 2.71
C ASP A 274 8.20 4.54 1.35
N LEU A 275 7.50 5.67 1.20
CA LEU A 275 7.49 6.55 0.05
C LEU A 275 7.97 7.94 0.50
N PHE A 276 9.27 8.18 0.40
CA PHE A 276 9.97 9.25 1.12
C PHE A 276 10.63 10.27 0.19
N GLY A 277 10.23 11.53 0.29
CA GLY A 277 11.02 12.64 -0.24
C GLY A 277 10.45 13.33 -1.48
N VAL A 278 11.07 14.47 -1.80
CA VAL A 278 10.66 15.36 -2.87
C VAL A 278 10.84 14.71 -4.24
N GLY A 279 9.73 14.51 -4.94
CA GLY A 279 9.73 13.92 -6.27
C GLY A 279 9.51 12.41 -6.28
N VAL A 280 9.30 11.79 -5.11
CA VAL A 280 8.69 10.46 -5.04
C VAL A 280 7.23 10.58 -5.44
N GLN A 281 6.95 10.21 -6.69
CA GLN A 281 5.62 10.39 -7.27
C GLN A 281 5.22 9.31 -8.25
N GLU A 282 3.92 9.14 -8.46
CA GLU A 282 3.37 8.24 -9.48
C GLU A 282 3.80 6.77 -9.26
N ASN A 283 4.21 6.41 -8.04
CA ASN A 283 4.48 5.03 -7.67
C ASN A 283 3.18 4.34 -7.27
N ILE A 284 3.09 3.04 -7.56
CA ILE A 284 1.89 2.23 -7.32
C ILE A 284 2.26 1.06 -6.40
N VAL A 285 1.60 0.97 -5.26
CA VAL A 285 1.72 -0.14 -4.30
C VAL A 285 0.40 -0.88 -4.29
N ARG A 286 0.31 -2.08 -4.87
CA ARG A 286 -0.97 -2.81 -4.99
C ARG A 286 -0.81 -4.33 -4.80
N GLY A 287 -1.85 -4.97 -4.28
CA GLY A 287 -1.90 -6.43 -4.14
C GLY A 287 -0.93 -7.03 -3.12
N ASN A 288 -0.36 -6.22 -2.20
CA ASN A 288 0.63 -6.67 -1.22
C ASN A 288 0.00 -7.04 0.13
N PHE A 289 0.71 -7.86 0.91
CA PHE A 289 0.42 -8.09 2.33
C PHE A 289 1.48 -7.38 3.18
N ILE A 290 1.01 -6.57 4.13
CA ILE A 290 1.85 -5.67 4.91
C ILE A 290 1.46 -5.77 6.39
N GLY A 291 2.35 -6.34 7.20
CA GLY A 291 2.18 -6.53 8.66
C GLY A 291 1.50 -7.86 9.08
N THR A 292 1.25 -8.76 8.14
CA THR A 292 0.62 -10.07 8.40
C THR A 292 1.48 -11.25 7.95
N ASP A 293 1.08 -12.47 8.28
CA ASP A 293 1.64 -13.69 7.71
C ASP A 293 1.18 -13.90 6.25
N ILE A 294 1.75 -14.91 5.58
CA ILE A 294 1.42 -15.21 4.18
C ILE A 294 -0.07 -15.55 3.95
N THR A 295 -0.79 -15.96 5.00
CA THR A 295 -2.23 -16.22 4.94
C THR A 295 -3.07 -14.96 5.11
N GLY A 296 -2.49 -13.90 5.67
CA GLY A 296 -3.17 -12.65 5.99
C GLY A 296 -4.12 -12.79 7.18
N THR A 297 -3.89 -13.76 8.07
CA THR A 297 -4.77 -14.04 9.22
C THR A 297 -4.08 -13.80 10.56
N LYS A 298 -2.75 -13.72 10.59
CA LYS A 298 -1.97 -13.45 11.80
C LYS A 298 -1.08 -12.25 11.60
N ALA A 299 -0.88 -11.47 12.66
CA ALA A 299 0.05 -10.35 12.64
C ALA A 299 1.50 -10.86 12.64
N ILE A 300 2.32 -10.26 11.77
CA ILE A 300 3.79 -10.25 11.84
C ILE A 300 4.16 -8.77 11.74
N PRO A 301 4.09 -8.04 12.86
CA PRO A 301 3.97 -6.59 12.82
C PRO A 301 5.18 -5.90 12.20
N ASN A 302 4.93 -4.87 11.39
CA ASN A 302 5.84 -3.73 11.30
C ASN A 302 5.41 -2.68 12.34
N THR A 303 6.18 -1.59 12.52
CA THR A 303 5.67 -0.44 13.27
C THR A 303 4.57 0.27 12.47
N TYR A 304 4.89 0.69 11.25
CA TYR A 304 3.93 1.30 10.32
C TYR A 304 3.81 0.43 9.06
N GLY A 305 2.60 0.33 8.51
CA GLY A 305 2.37 -0.43 7.29
C GLY A 305 2.93 0.28 6.06
N VAL A 306 2.29 1.39 5.67
CA VAL A 306 2.71 2.23 4.54
C VAL A 306 2.89 3.68 4.98
N LEU A 307 4.04 4.28 4.69
CA LEU A 307 4.36 5.68 4.98
C LEU A 307 4.44 6.50 3.68
N PHE A 308 3.83 7.68 3.70
CA PHE A 308 4.09 8.77 2.76
C PHE A 308 4.76 9.91 3.51
N ASP A 309 5.95 10.32 3.08
CA ASP A 309 6.74 11.29 3.85
C ASP A 309 7.49 12.30 2.95
N ASP A 310 7.90 13.40 3.60
CA ASP A 310 8.75 14.48 3.12
C ASP A 310 8.43 14.97 1.69
N ARG A 311 7.16 15.36 1.49
CA ARG A 311 6.66 15.92 0.22
C ARG A 311 6.54 14.90 -0.92
N SER A 312 6.46 13.61 -0.60
CA SER A 312 5.99 12.61 -1.55
C SER A 312 4.57 12.97 -2.04
N SER A 313 4.29 12.74 -3.33
CA SER A 313 3.01 13.15 -3.90
C SER A 313 2.54 12.29 -5.05
N ARG A 314 1.23 12.21 -5.28
CA ARG A 314 0.64 11.47 -6.42
C ARG A 314 1.01 9.98 -6.44
N ASN A 315 1.27 9.38 -5.29
CA ASN A 315 1.45 7.94 -5.18
C ASN A 315 0.09 7.27 -4.90
N LEU A 316 -0.08 6.05 -5.40
CA LEU A 316 -1.29 5.25 -5.25
C LEU A 316 -0.99 3.99 -4.44
N VAL A 317 -1.69 3.81 -3.32
CA VAL A 317 -1.69 2.58 -2.53
C VAL A 317 -3.04 1.90 -2.68
N GLY A 318 -3.04 0.79 -3.41
CA GLY A 318 -4.20 -0.06 -3.68
C GLY A 318 -4.75 0.12 -5.09
N GLY A 319 -6.05 -0.13 -5.24
CA GLY A 319 -6.77 -0.07 -6.50
C GLY A 319 -8.18 -0.63 -6.36
N THR A 320 -9.05 -0.35 -7.34
CA THR A 320 -10.46 -0.76 -7.29
C THR A 320 -10.76 -2.06 -8.04
N ASN A 321 -9.82 -2.56 -8.84
CA ASN A 321 -10.02 -3.85 -9.51
C ASN A 321 -9.74 -5.01 -8.54
N PRO A 322 -10.34 -6.20 -8.77
CA PRO A 322 -10.06 -7.38 -7.97
C PRO A 322 -8.57 -7.70 -7.90
N GLY A 323 -8.07 -7.87 -6.67
CA GLY A 323 -6.66 -8.21 -6.40
C GLY A 323 -5.72 -7.00 -6.26
N GLU A 324 -6.15 -5.78 -6.63
CA GLU A 324 -5.31 -4.58 -6.47
C GLU A 324 -5.27 -4.04 -5.04
N TRP A 325 -6.19 -4.48 -4.18
CA TRP A 325 -6.20 -4.12 -2.76
C TRP A 325 -4.93 -4.62 -2.05
N ASN A 326 -4.34 -3.79 -1.19
CA ASN A 326 -3.37 -4.29 -0.21
C ASN A 326 -4.10 -4.74 1.05
N LEU A 327 -3.49 -5.69 1.76
CA LEU A 327 -3.82 -6.01 3.15
C LEU A 327 -2.82 -5.30 4.05
N ILE A 328 -3.28 -4.29 4.80
CA ILE A 328 -2.45 -3.44 5.66
C ILE A 328 -2.95 -3.59 7.09
N SER A 329 -2.45 -4.60 7.78
CA SER A 329 -3.03 -5.09 9.04
C SER A 329 -1.95 -5.64 9.97
N GLY A 330 -2.25 -5.69 11.26
CA GLY A 330 -1.33 -6.27 12.26
C GLY A 330 -0.09 -5.43 12.56
N ASN A 331 -0.02 -4.17 12.11
CA ASN A 331 1.09 -3.27 12.42
C ASN A 331 0.91 -2.68 13.83
N THR A 332 2.01 -2.43 14.56
CA THR A 332 1.90 -2.01 15.97
C THR A 332 1.42 -0.57 16.15
N ALA A 333 1.56 0.27 15.13
CA ALA A 333 1.03 1.62 15.07
C ALA A 333 0.05 1.76 13.88
N PHE A 334 0.42 2.53 12.86
CA PHE A 334 -0.54 2.94 11.82
C PHE A 334 -0.50 2.00 10.61
N GLY A 335 -1.68 1.71 10.04
CA GLY A 335 -1.79 0.98 8.78
C GLY A 335 -1.21 1.82 7.63
N ALA A 336 -1.89 2.90 7.26
CA ALA A 336 -1.37 3.89 6.32
C ALA A 336 -1.11 5.23 7.02
N TYR A 337 0.03 5.85 6.78
CA TYR A 337 0.48 7.06 7.45
C TYR A 337 0.90 8.12 6.43
N PHE A 338 0.20 9.25 6.40
CA PHE A 338 0.61 10.44 5.67
C PHE A 338 1.28 11.40 6.65
N TYR A 339 2.53 11.75 6.40
CA TYR A 339 3.34 12.51 7.35
C TYR A 339 4.17 13.62 6.70
N ASN A 340 4.55 14.58 7.54
CA ASN A 340 5.35 15.77 7.28
C ASN A 340 4.85 16.76 6.22
N ASN A 341 5.37 17.98 6.37
CA ASN A 341 4.88 19.16 5.68
C ASN A 341 5.08 19.04 4.17
N GLY A 342 3.99 19.18 3.42
CA GLY A 342 3.98 19.18 1.97
C GLY A 342 3.77 17.83 1.30
N THR A 343 3.66 16.74 2.07
CA THR A 343 3.18 15.44 1.56
C THR A 343 1.72 15.59 1.13
N CYS A 344 1.44 15.36 -0.16
CA CYS A 344 0.16 15.76 -0.73
C CYS A 344 -0.29 14.96 -1.95
N SER A 345 -1.58 15.01 -2.26
CA SER A 345 -2.14 14.37 -3.47
C SER A 345 -1.87 12.86 -3.58
N ASN A 346 -1.57 12.20 -2.46
CA ASN A 346 -1.44 10.75 -2.41
C ASN A 346 -2.80 10.09 -2.21
N VAL A 347 -2.96 8.86 -2.68
CA VAL A 347 -4.24 8.15 -2.66
C VAL A 347 -4.06 6.78 -2.01
N VAL A 348 -4.82 6.51 -0.96
CA VAL A 348 -4.99 5.16 -0.39
C VAL A 348 -6.39 4.70 -0.79
N GLN A 349 -6.49 3.74 -1.71
CA GLN A 349 -7.76 3.32 -2.30
C GLN A 349 -7.97 1.81 -2.35
N GLY A 350 -9.17 1.35 -1.97
CA GLY A 350 -9.58 -0.04 -2.17
C GLY A 350 -8.94 -1.06 -1.23
N ASN A 351 -8.18 -0.63 -0.22
CA ASN A 351 -7.42 -1.53 0.66
C ASN A 351 -8.27 -2.17 1.76
N ARG A 352 -7.72 -3.21 2.37
CA ARG A 352 -8.22 -3.82 3.61
C ARG A 352 -7.28 -3.45 4.74
N ILE A 353 -7.78 -2.75 5.76
CA ILE A 353 -6.96 -2.14 6.80
C ILE A 353 -7.52 -2.52 8.18
N GLY A 354 -6.71 -3.22 8.97
CA GLY A 354 -7.07 -3.71 10.32
C GLY A 354 -7.85 -5.02 10.34
N THR A 355 -8.04 -5.65 9.18
CA THR A 355 -8.79 -6.91 9.01
C THR A 355 -7.90 -8.05 8.50
N ASP A 356 -8.40 -9.27 8.53
CA ASP A 356 -7.78 -10.41 7.87
C ASP A 356 -7.96 -10.36 6.35
N ALA A 357 -7.32 -11.28 5.63
CA ALA A 357 -7.44 -11.39 4.17
C ALA A 357 -8.88 -11.64 3.69
N SER A 358 -9.80 -12.14 4.53
CA SER A 358 -11.22 -12.25 4.18
C SER A 358 -11.98 -10.92 4.34
N GLY A 359 -11.43 -9.97 5.09
CA GLY A 359 -12.07 -8.69 5.42
C GLY A 359 -13.14 -8.83 6.48
N THR A 360 -13.12 -9.91 7.24
CA THR A 360 -14.20 -10.21 8.19
C THR A 360 -13.68 -10.27 9.62
N PHE A 361 -12.50 -10.81 9.89
CA PHE A 361 -11.92 -10.84 11.24
C PHE A 361 -10.95 -9.69 11.46
N ALA A 362 -10.79 -9.25 12.71
CA ALA A 362 -9.81 -8.22 13.05
C ALA A 362 -8.39 -8.80 13.07
N VAL A 363 -7.48 -8.11 12.40
CA VAL A 363 -6.02 -8.24 12.57
C VAL A 363 -5.53 -6.81 12.79
N PRO A 364 -5.73 -6.28 14.02
CA PRO A 364 -5.71 -4.85 14.29
C PRO A 364 -4.38 -4.19 13.94
N ASN A 365 -4.44 -3.00 13.34
CA ASN A 365 -3.42 -1.98 13.59
C ASN A 365 -3.82 -1.17 14.84
N GLU A 366 -2.96 -0.28 15.33
CA GLU A 366 -3.39 0.72 16.32
C GLU A 366 -4.45 1.66 15.72
N THR A 367 -4.09 2.37 14.64
CA THR A 367 -5.02 3.20 13.85
C THR A 367 -4.98 2.73 12.41
N GLY A 368 -6.13 2.68 11.74
CA GLY A 368 -6.19 2.24 10.35
C GLY A 368 -5.43 3.17 9.41
N VAL A 369 -5.85 4.44 9.36
CA VAL A 369 -5.21 5.49 8.57
C VAL A 369 -4.94 6.71 9.43
N HIS A 370 -3.70 7.21 9.42
CA HIS A 370 -3.28 8.39 10.15
C HIS A 370 -2.77 9.46 9.16
N ILE A 371 -3.27 10.69 9.29
CA ILE A 371 -2.93 11.82 8.42
C ILE A 371 -2.44 12.95 9.34
N ASP A 372 -1.17 13.33 9.23
CA ASP A 372 -0.52 14.28 10.16
C ASP A 372 0.51 15.17 9.44
N GLY A 373 1.12 16.10 10.17
CA GLY A 373 2.38 16.75 9.82
C GLY A 373 2.25 17.90 8.83
N GLY A 374 1.06 18.47 8.63
CA GLY A 374 0.85 19.50 7.60
C GLY A 374 0.73 18.91 6.18
N THR A 375 0.21 17.69 6.09
CA THR A 375 -0.16 17.05 4.82
C THR A 375 -1.48 17.60 4.26
N PHE A 376 -1.63 17.64 2.94
CA PHE A 376 -2.86 18.18 2.34
C PHE A 376 -3.27 17.50 1.04
N ARG A 377 -4.57 17.60 0.70
CA ARG A 377 -5.13 17.06 -0.55
C ARG A 377 -4.88 15.56 -0.76
N ASN A 378 -4.67 14.80 0.31
CA ASN A 378 -4.60 13.34 0.23
C ASN A 378 -6.02 12.76 0.24
N VAL A 379 -6.15 11.57 -0.35
CA VAL A 379 -7.45 10.91 -0.53
C VAL A 379 -7.39 9.51 0.06
N VAL A 380 -8.32 9.23 0.97
CA VAL A 380 -8.59 7.88 1.51
C VAL A 380 -9.93 7.46 0.94
N ASP A 381 -9.92 6.53 -0.01
CA ASP A 381 -11.10 6.22 -0.80
C ASP A 381 -11.45 4.73 -0.91
N ASN A 382 -12.72 4.37 -0.75
CA ASN A 382 -13.19 3.01 -1.01
C ASN A 382 -12.44 1.89 -0.25
N ASN A 383 -11.88 2.19 0.93
CA ASN A 383 -11.18 1.20 1.75
C ASN A 383 -12.15 0.52 2.73
N LEU A 384 -11.81 -0.70 3.14
CA LEU A 384 -12.34 -1.35 4.33
C LEU A 384 -11.40 -1.04 5.51
N ILE A 385 -11.87 -0.28 6.50
CA ILE A 385 -11.07 0.21 7.64
C ILE A 385 -11.76 -0.16 8.95
N SER A 386 -11.43 -1.33 9.48
CA SER A 386 -12.23 -1.97 10.52
C SER A 386 -11.33 -2.75 11.49
N GLY A 387 -11.80 -2.94 12.71
CA GLY A 387 -11.12 -3.77 13.72
C GLY A 387 -9.79 -3.21 14.24
N ASN A 388 -9.49 -1.91 14.06
CA ASN A 388 -8.29 -1.28 14.62
C ASN A 388 -8.49 -0.97 16.11
N VAL A 389 -7.40 -0.90 16.88
CA VAL A 389 -7.45 -0.70 18.34
C VAL A 389 -8.02 0.66 18.74
N VAL A 390 -7.69 1.71 17.98
CA VAL A 390 -8.10 3.10 18.23
C VAL A 390 -9.08 3.53 17.15
N ALA A 391 -8.70 4.45 16.25
CA ALA A 391 -9.62 5.00 15.27
C ALA A 391 -9.51 4.25 13.93
N GLY A 392 -10.57 4.32 13.13
CA GLY A 392 -10.49 3.95 11.72
C GLY A 392 -9.56 4.91 10.98
N VAL A 393 -9.92 6.20 10.98
CA VAL A 393 -9.13 7.28 10.38
C VAL A 393 -8.87 8.37 11.42
N THR A 394 -7.63 8.86 11.52
CA THR A 394 -7.28 10.07 12.28
C THR A 394 -6.69 11.12 11.34
N ILE A 395 -7.20 12.36 11.43
CA ILE A 395 -6.61 13.57 10.84
C ILE A 395 -6.11 14.44 12.00
N PHE A 396 -4.81 14.72 12.03
CA PHE A 396 -4.12 15.25 13.20
C PHE A 396 -3.27 16.48 12.86
N ALA A 397 -3.12 17.37 13.84
CA ALA A 397 -2.30 18.58 13.84
C ALA A 397 -2.72 19.71 12.89
N LEU A 398 -2.18 20.89 13.18
CA LEU A 398 -2.35 22.10 12.38
C LEU A 398 -1.79 21.91 10.97
N TYR A 399 -2.43 22.56 10.00
CA TYR A 399 -2.08 22.56 8.58
C TYR A 399 -2.35 21.23 7.84
N THR A 400 -2.90 20.23 8.52
CA THR A 400 -3.33 18.97 7.91
C THR A 400 -4.70 19.13 7.24
N ASP A 401 -4.72 19.83 6.11
CA ASP A 401 -5.94 20.42 5.56
C ASP A 401 -6.34 19.84 4.19
N HIS A 402 -7.60 20.02 3.80
CA HIS A 402 -8.10 19.65 2.47
C HIS A 402 -7.94 18.16 2.09
N ASN A 403 -7.83 17.27 3.06
CA ASN A 403 -7.84 15.82 2.82
C ASN A 403 -9.27 15.32 2.66
N ALA A 404 -9.46 14.25 1.89
CA ALA A 404 -10.77 13.68 1.58
C ALA A 404 -10.87 12.22 2.00
N ILE A 405 -11.90 11.89 2.78
CA ILE A 405 -12.26 10.55 3.22
C ILE A 405 -13.58 10.19 2.54
N THR A 406 -13.56 9.32 1.52
CA THR A 406 -14.72 9.05 0.66
C THR A 406 -14.96 7.57 0.39
N ARG A 407 -16.21 7.14 0.27
CA ARG A 407 -16.58 5.74 -0.09
C ARG A 407 -16.03 4.64 0.83
N ASN A 408 -15.46 4.97 1.98
CA ASN A 408 -14.89 3.97 2.87
C ASN A 408 -15.98 3.25 3.65
N ARG A 409 -15.71 1.98 3.99
CA ARG A 409 -16.46 1.20 4.97
C ARG A 409 -15.65 1.13 6.24
N ILE A 410 -16.13 1.79 7.29
CA ILE A 410 -15.40 2.02 8.53
C ILE A 410 -16.15 1.38 9.70
N GLY A 411 -15.53 0.38 10.31
CA GLY A 411 -16.07 -0.35 11.47
C GLY A 411 -17.08 -1.46 11.12
N ILE A 412 -17.21 -1.82 9.85
CA ILE A 412 -18.04 -2.93 9.36
C ILE A 412 -17.20 -4.00 8.68
N ALA A 413 -17.61 -5.27 8.72
CA ALA A 413 -16.98 -6.33 7.94
C ALA A 413 -17.30 -6.22 6.44
N LEU A 414 -16.47 -6.85 5.59
CA LEU A 414 -16.62 -6.83 4.13
C LEU A 414 -17.96 -7.43 3.65
N ASP A 415 -18.46 -8.43 4.37
CA ASP A 415 -19.74 -9.09 4.10
C ASP A 415 -20.96 -8.28 4.53
N GLU A 416 -20.73 -7.14 5.20
CA GLU A 416 -21.75 -6.25 5.76
C GLU A 416 -22.73 -6.96 6.73
N ALA A 417 -22.40 -8.19 7.15
CA ALA A 417 -23.27 -9.03 7.97
C ALA A 417 -22.96 -8.90 9.46
N ARG A 418 -21.75 -8.42 9.82
CA ARG A 418 -21.31 -8.33 11.22
C ARG A 418 -20.59 -7.02 11.57
N PRO A 419 -20.78 -6.52 12.80
CA PRO A 419 -19.96 -5.46 13.37
C PRO A 419 -18.47 -5.83 13.38
N LEU A 420 -17.61 -4.88 12.99
CA LEU A 420 -16.16 -5.00 13.11
C LEU A 420 -15.57 -3.63 13.46
N GLY A 421 -16.12 -3.02 14.52
CA GLY A 421 -15.80 -1.68 14.97
C GLY A 421 -14.32 -1.42 15.19
N ASN A 422 -13.89 -0.19 14.95
CA ASN A 422 -12.64 0.30 15.55
C ASN A 422 -12.89 0.63 17.03
N GLY A 423 -11.88 0.53 17.89
CA GLY A 423 -12.06 0.66 19.35
C GLY A 423 -12.39 2.08 19.85
N ALA A 424 -12.18 3.11 19.03
CA ALA A 424 -12.52 4.51 19.31
C ALA A 424 -13.47 5.05 18.22
N ASP A 425 -13.20 6.26 17.69
CA ASP A 425 -14.05 6.87 16.67
C ASP A 425 -13.83 6.25 15.27
N GLY A 426 -14.86 6.29 14.42
CA GLY A 426 -14.70 5.92 13.01
C GLY A 426 -13.73 6.86 12.29
N VAL A 427 -13.99 8.17 12.37
CA VAL A 427 -13.12 9.24 11.87
C VAL A 427 -12.90 10.28 12.97
N ARG A 428 -11.65 10.55 13.31
CA ARG A 428 -11.27 11.54 14.33
C ARG A 428 -10.49 12.69 13.71
N ILE A 429 -10.90 13.93 13.97
CA ILE A 429 -10.20 15.15 13.55
C ILE A 429 -9.74 15.92 14.79
N ALA A 430 -8.43 15.98 15.03
CA ALA A 430 -7.88 16.48 16.28
C ALA A 430 -6.70 17.44 16.09
N PHE A 431 -6.53 18.38 17.02
CA PHE A 431 -5.41 19.34 17.06
C PHE A 431 -5.34 20.34 15.89
N GLY A 432 -6.50 20.77 15.37
CA GLY A 432 -6.65 21.92 14.48
C GLY A 432 -6.72 21.74 12.95
N PRO A 433 -6.84 20.54 12.34
CA PRO A 433 -7.07 20.37 10.90
C PRO A 433 -8.27 21.15 10.36
N LYS A 434 -8.16 21.70 9.16
CA LYS A 434 -9.20 22.53 8.53
C LYS A 434 -9.57 22.05 7.13
N ASN A 435 -10.78 22.41 6.70
CA ASN A 435 -11.24 22.23 5.32
C ASN A 435 -11.16 20.78 4.81
N ASN A 436 -11.19 19.78 5.69
CA ASN A 436 -11.21 18.38 5.30
C ASN A 436 -12.63 17.93 4.91
N LEU A 437 -12.73 16.92 4.07
CA LEU A 437 -14.00 16.36 3.59
C LEU A 437 -14.17 14.92 4.09
N VAL A 438 -15.27 14.65 4.76
CA VAL A 438 -15.75 13.30 5.08
C VAL A 438 -17.06 13.07 4.32
N GLY A 439 -17.00 12.32 3.22
CA GLY A 439 -18.15 12.06 2.35
C GLY A 439 -18.29 13.08 1.22
N GLY A 440 -19.40 13.82 1.18
CA GLY A 440 -19.61 14.99 0.29
C GLY A 440 -20.80 14.90 -0.67
N SER A 441 -21.16 13.70 -1.12
CA SER A 441 -22.32 13.43 -1.96
C SER A 441 -22.79 11.99 -1.73
N PRO A 442 -23.99 11.60 -2.18
CA PRO A 442 -24.43 10.21 -2.09
C PRO A 442 -23.48 9.21 -2.78
N LEU A 443 -22.75 9.64 -3.81
CA LEU A 443 -21.77 8.80 -4.53
C LEU A 443 -20.41 8.71 -3.83
N THR A 444 -20.11 9.64 -2.92
CA THR A 444 -18.84 9.70 -2.18
C THR A 444 -18.99 9.40 -0.69
N ALA A 445 -20.21 9.10 -0.25
CA ALA A 445 -20.56 8.81 1.14
C ALA A 445 -19.75 7.64 1.70
N ASN A 446 -19.28 7.78 2.93
CA ASN A 446 -18.74 6.66 3.70
C ASN A 446 -19.87 5.92 4.42
N ILE A 447 -19.62 4.66 4.75
CA ILE A 447 -20.35 3.90 5.77
C ILE A 447 -19.48 3.91 7.02
N ILE A 448 -20.00 4.45 8.13
CA ILE A 448 -19.27 4.59 9.40
C ILE A 448 -20.14 4.02 10.51
N ALA A 449 -19.83 2.80 10.93
CA ALA A 449 -20.69 2.08 11.86
C ALA A 449 -19.93 1.25 12.88
N HIS A 450 -20.61 0.93 13.99
CA HIS A 450 -20.14 0.00 15.01
C HIS A 450 -18.82 0.36 15.71
N ASN A 451 -18.35 1.61 15.60
CA ASN A 451 -17.13 2.02 16.29
C ASN A 451 -17.39 2.21 17.79
N GLY A 452 -16.37 1.96 18.62
CA GLY A 452 -16.44 1.97 20.08
C GLY A 452 -16.66 3.36 20.70
N LYS A 453 -16.63 4.42 19.89
CA LYS A 453 -17.03 5.78 20.28
C LYS A 453 -17.91 6.41 19.21
N ASN A 454 -17.56 7.60 18.70
CA ASN A 454 -18.39 8.35 17.77
C ASN A 454 -18.21 7.82 16.34
N GLY A 455 -19.16 8.11 15.47
CA GLY A 455 -18.95 7.95 14.04
C GLY A 455 -17.84 8.89 13.55
N VAL A 456 -18.04 10.19 13.78
CA VAL A 456 -17.06 11.24 13.48
C VAL A 456 -16.89 12.16 14.69
N SER A 457 -15.66 12.48 15.07
CA SER A 457 -15.35 13.46 16.13
C SER A 457 -14.48 14.61 15.60
N ILE A 458 -14.72 15.83 16.10
CA ILE A 458 -13.85 16.99 15.90
C ILE A 458 -13.48 17.60 17.26
N GLU A 459 -12.20 17.48 17.63
CA GLU A 459 -11.77 17.58 19.03
C GLU A 459 -11.11 18.92 19.42
N SER A 460 -11.07 19.90 18.53
CA SER A 460 -10.31 21.15 18.78
C SER A 460 -10.96 22.40 18.19
N ASP A 461 -10.95 23.50 18.95
CA ASP A 461 -11.57 24.77 18.57
C ASP A 461 -11.06 25.35 17.24
N GLY A 462 -9.81 25.08 16.89
CA GLY A 462 -9.20 25.54 15.64
C GLY A 462 -9.60 24.72 14.40
N ALA A 463 -10.25 23.57 14.56
CA ALA A 463 -10.60 22.67 13.47
C ALA A 463 -11.94 23.08 12.82
N VAL A 464 -11.85 24.00 11.86
CA VAL A 464 -13.01 24.60 11.18
C VAL A 464 -13.04 24.29 9.68
N GLY A 465 -14.21 24.38 9.08
CA GLY A 465 -14.46 24.11 7.67
C GLY A 465 -14.45 22.62 7.32
N ASN A 466 -14.46 21.72 8.32
CA ASN A 466 -14.45 20.29 8.08
C ASN A 466 -15.87 19.82 7.72
N ARG A 467 -16.07 19.49 6.44
CA ARG A 467 -17.37 19.12 5.90
C ARG A 467 -17.64 17.64 6.10
N ILE A 468 -18.74 17.31 6.76
CA ILE A 468 -19.22 15.94 6.97
C ILE A 468 -20.57 15.84 6.26
N SER A 469 -20.67 15.10 5.16
CA SER A 469 -21.84 15.22 4.28
C SER A 469 -22.20 13.89 3.63
N CYS A 470 -23.50 13.61 3.59
CA CYS A 470 -24.12 12.41 2.99
C CYS A 470 -23.67 11.04 3.53
N ASN A 471 -22.81 10.96 4.56
CA ASN A 471 -22.36 9.69 5.12
C ASN A 471 -23.52 8.88 5.73
N SER A 472 -23.40 7.56 5.67
CA SER A 472 -24.22 6.62 6.44
C SER A 472 -23.53 6.38 7.78
N ILE A 473 -24.06 6.94 8.86
CA ILE A 473 -23.48 6.86 10.20
C ILE A 473 -24.50 6.23 11.14
N TYR A 474 -24.21 5.06 11.70
CA TYR A 474 -25.15 4.32 12.55
C TYR A 474 -24.45 3.34 13.49
N ALA A 475 -25.15 2.92 14.54
CA ALA A 475 -24.73 1.89 15.48
C ALA A 475 -23.32 2.06 16.10
N ASN A 476 -22.77 3.28 16.11
CA ASN A 476 -21.56 3.61 16.87
C ASN A 476 -21.93 3.78 18.36
N GLU A 477 -21.05 3.45 19.30
CA GLU A 477 -21.42 3.41 20.72
C GLU A 477 -21.74 4.79 21.33
N ALA A 478 -21.22 5.88 20.75
CA ALA A 478 -21.49 7.26 21.17
C ALA A 478 -22.32 8.04 20.13
N LEU A 479 -21.96 9.28 19.78
CA LEU A 479 -22.70 10.11 18.81
C LEU A 479 -22.33 9.77 17.36
N GLY A 480 -23.22 10.06 16.43
CA GLY A 480 -22.89 9.96 15.00
C GLY A 480 -21.84 10.99 14.57
N ILE A 481 -22.03 12.24 15.00
CA ILE A 481 -21.06 13.34 14.84
C ILE A 481 -20.98 14.03 16.20
N ASP A 482 -19.76 14.23 16.71
CA ASP A 482 -19.46 14.91 17.97
C ASP A 482 -18.53 16.08 17.71
N LEU A 483 -18.91 17.28 18.17
CA LEU A 483 -18.07 18.47 18.11
C LEU A 483 -17.69 18.81 19.55
N PHE A 484 -16.40 18.81 19.88
CA PHE A 484 -15.95 19.05 21.26
C PHE A 484 -16.56 20.35 21.86
N PRO A 485 -16.98 20.37 23.15
CA PRO A 485 -16.77 19.35 24.19
C PRO A 485 -17.55 18.05 23.96
N GLU A 486 -17.03 16.93 24.50
CA GLU A 486 -17.64 15.61 24.33
C GLU A 486 -19.13 15.61 24.66
N GLY A 487 -19.90 15.06 23.74
CA GLY A 487 -21.34 14.93 23.87
C GLY A 487 -22.10 16.07 23.19
N PRO A 488 -23.42 16.06 23.34
CA PRO A 488 -24.32 16.95 22.60
C PRO A 488 -24.07 18.43 22.87
N ASN A 489 -23.85 19.18 21.80
CA ASN A 489 -23.75 20.61 21.95
C ASN A 489 -25.13 21.27 22.15
N PRO A 490 -25.28 22.17 23.13
CA PRO A 490 -26.53 22.90 23.34
C PRO A 490 -26.73 23.94 22.24
N GLN A 491 -28.00 24.23 21.93
CA GLN A 491 -28.37 25.33 21.05
C GLN A 491 -27.94 26.68 21.66
N ARG A 492 -27.31 27.55 20.86
CA ARG A 492 -26.85 28.88 21.30
C ARG A 492 -27.25 29.96 20.29
N PRO A 493 -27.32 31.24 20.68
CA PRO A 493 -27.49 32.33 19.73
C PRO A 493 -26.36 32.34 18.68
N ALA A 494 -26.71 32.53 17.40
CA ALA A 494 -25.79 32.34 16.27
C ALA A 494 -24.51 33.17 16.37
N GLU A 495 -24.60 34.37 16.94
CA GLU A 495 -23.48 35.30 17.17
C GLU A 495 -22.48 34.83 18.25
N ARG A 496 -22.82 33.78 19.01
CA ARG A 496 -21.96 33.19 20.05
C ARG A 496 -21.35 31.84 19.64
N ASN A 497 -21.56 31.41 18.40
CA ASN A 497 -21.02 30.14 17.92
C ASN A 497 -19.49 30.23 17.82
N SER A 498 -18.80 29.29 18.46
CA SER A 498 -17.35 29.16 18.50
C SER A 498 -16.96 27.72 18.80
N GLY A 499 -15.75 27.32 18.43
CA GLY A 499 -15.24 25.97 18.68
C GLY A 499 -15.10 25.14 17.40
N PRO A 500 -15.00 23.79 17.51
CA PRO A 500 -14.88 22.89 16.37
C PRO A 500 -16.01 23.12 15.37
N ASN A 501 -15.67 23.20 14.08
CA ASN A 501 -16.61 23.57 13.03
C ASN A 501 -17.43 24.84 13.37
N ALA A 502 -16.75 25.84 13.95
CA ALA A 502 -17.33 27.08 14.42
C ALA A 502 -18.46 26.92 15.46
N GLY A 503 -18.65 25.73 16.04
CA GLY A 503 -19.73 25.44 16.98
C GLY A 503 -21.12 25.68 16.41
N ILE A 504 -21.33 25.40 15.11
CA ILE A 504 -22.62 25.66 14.48
C ILE A 504 -23.73 24.76 15.05
N ASN A 505 -24.89 25.37 15.31
CA ASN A 505 -26.06 24.66 15.83
C ASN A 505 -26.57 23.62 14.84
N ALA A 506 -26.94 22.44 15.34
CA ALA A 506 -27.73 21.48 14.58
C ALA A 506 -29.10 22.09 14.19
N PRO A 507 -29.64 21.79 12.99
CA PRO A 507 -30.99 22.21 12.63
C PRO A 507 -32.02 21.48 13.52
N LEU A 508 -33.24 22.00 13.60
CA LEU A 508 -34.35 21.37 14.32
C LEU A 508 -35.43 20.96 13.34
N ILE A 509 -35.86 19.70 13.39
CA ILE A 509 -37.08 19.25 12.71
C ILE A 509 -38.27 19.67 13.58
N THR A 510 -39.18 20.47 13.03
CA THR A 510 -40.35 20.99 13.76
C THR A 510 -41.64 20.29 13.37
N ASN A 511 -41.72 19.76 12.16
CA ASN A 511 -42.91 19.04 11.69
C ASN A 511 -42.55 18.02 10.61
N ILE A 512 -43.16 16.84 10.66
CA ILE A 512 -43.13 15.82 9.62
C ILE A 512 -44.58 15.44 9.33
N GLN A 513 -45.03 15.68 8.11
CA GLN A 513 -46.44 15.48 7.75
C GLN A 513 -46.57 14.83 6.38
N LEU A 514 -47.45 13.83 6.26
CA LEU A 514 -47.80 13.23 4.97
C LEU A 514 -48.90 14.07 4.30
N LYS A 515 -48.64 14.56 3.10
CA LYS A 515 -49.62 15.30 2.29
C LYS A 515 -49.64 14.75 0.87
N ALA A 516 -50.82 14.33 0.40
CA ALA A 516 -51.03 13.81 -0.96
C ALA A 516 -50.05 12.69 -1.38
N GLY A 517 -49.66 11.81 -0.44
CA GLY A 517 -48.77 10.68 -0.71
C GLY A 517 -47.26 11.00 -0.64
N GLU A 518 -46.90 12.21 -0.22
CA GLU A 518 -45.51 12.64 -0.08
C GLU A 518 -45.26 13.25 1.30
N TRP A 519 -44.17 12.87 1.95
CA TRP A 519 -43.82 13.39 3.27
C TRP A 519 -43.15 14.75 3.12
N THR A 520 -43.68 15.75 3.82
CA THR A 520 -43.06 17.07 3.94
C THR A 520 -42.41 17.18 5.31
N VAL A 521 -41.10 17.42 5.33
CA VAL A 521 -40.30 17.65 6.53
C VAL A 521 -39.97 19.13 6.60
N ARG A 522 -40.27 19.76 7.74
CA ARG A 522 -40.01 21.18 8.00
C ARG A 522 -39.14 21.34 9.22
N GLY A 523 -38.37 22.42 9.23
CA GLY A 523 -37.55 22.75 10.37
C GLY A 523 -37.03 24.19 10.38
N THR A 524 -36.20 24.46 11.37
CA THR A 524 -35.51 25.73 11.55
C THR A 524 -34.03 25.52 11.82
N VAL A 525 -33.19 26.49 11.50
CA VAL A 525 -31.79 26.54 11.92
C VAL A 525 -31.47 27.94 12.43
N ALA A 526 -30.79 28.03 13.57
CA ALA A 526 -30.32 29.29 14.14
C ALA A 526 -28.85 29.49 13.78
N MET A 527 -28.60 30.26 12.72
CA MET A 527 -27.25 30.58 12.24
C MET A 527 -27.22 31.92 11.50
N LEU A 528 -26.01 32.44 11.28
CA LEU A 528 -25.80 33.58 10.39
C LEU A 528 -25.84 33.12 8.93
N GLN A 529 -26.45 33.93 8.05
CA GLN A 529 -26.59 33.66 6.61
C GLN A 529 -27.17 32.26 6.30
N PRO A 530 -28.31 31.89 6.91
CA PRO A 530 -28.89 30.55 6.78
C PRO A 530 -29.21 30.17 5.32
N GLU A 531 -29.49 31.14 4.45
CA GLU A 531 -29.74 30.93 3.02
C GLU A 531 -28.53 30.41 2.24
N SER A 532 -27.33 30.52 2.79
CA SER A 532 -26.09 29.98 2.22
C SER A 532 -25.73 28.59 2.72
N ALA A 533 -26.51 28.05 3.65
CA ALA A 533 -26.29 26.75 4.27
C ALA A 533 -27.07 25.65 3.57
N THR A 534 -26.60 24.42 3.71
CA THR A 534 -27.30 23.22 3.25
C THR A 534 -27.77 22.42 4.46
N VAL A 535 -29.05 22.09 4.52
CA VAL A 535 -29.61 21.14 5.48
C VAL A 535 -29.71 19.77 4.83
N GLU A 536 -29.14 18.74 5.45
CA GLU A 536 -29.22 17.35 5.02
C GLU A 536 -30.13 16.57 5.96
N VAL A 537 -31.08 15.80 5.42
CA VAL A 537 -32.04 15.00 6.20
C VAL A 537 -31.74 13.51 6.04
N PHE A 538 -31.83 12.77 7.14
CA PHE A 538 -31.49 11.34 7.21
C PHE A 538 -32.57 10.54 7.91
N LEU A 539 -32.74 9.27 7.53
CA LEU A 539 -33.33 8.28 8.45
C LEU A 539 -32.42 8.14 9.66
N ALA A 540 -33.01 8.26 10.83
CA ALA A 540 -32.35 8.14 12.11
C ALA A 540 -32.15 6.67 12.49
N ASP A 541 -30.93 6.30 12.89
CA ASP A 541 -30.72 5.15 13.75
C ASP A 541 -31.10 5.49 15.19
N LEU A 542 -32.00 4.71 15.79
CA LEU A 542 -32.41 4.87 17.18
C LEU A 542 -31.81 3.80 18.11
N SER A 543 -30.91 2.95 17.61
CA SER A 543 -30.29 1.90 18.43
C SER A 543 -29.42 2.45 19.56
N THR A 544 -28.91 3.69 19.42
CA THR A 544 -27.96 4.34 20.33
C THR A 544 -28.58 5.55 21.06
N LEU A 545 -29.86 5.44 21.44
CA LEU A 545 -30.57 6.51 22.16
C LEU A 545 -29.83 6.97 23.43
N PRO A 546 -29.91 8.27 23.80
CA PRO A 546 -30.99 9.20 23.44
C PRO A 546 -30.81 9.98 22.13
N ARG A 547 -29.74 9.77 21.33
CA ARG A 547 -29.52 10.59 20.13
C ARG A 547 -29.28 9.76 18.88
N ALA A 548 -30.01 10.14 17.86
CA ALA A 548 -30.03 9.46 16.59
C ALA A 548 -28.78 9.77 15.75
N GLN A 549 -28.33 8.75 15.03
CA GLN A 549 -27.29 8.89 14.01
C GLN A 549 -27.96 8.91 12.63
N GLY A 550 -27.32 9.54 11.64
CA GLY A 550 -27.85 9.60 10.28
C GLY A 550 -27.55 8.32 9.49
N MET A 551 -28.43 7.32 9.58
CA MET A 551 -28.23 6.01 8.93
C MET A 551 -28.34 6.09 7.41
N HIS A 552 -29.36 6.78 6.88
CA HIS A 552 -29.62 6.80 5.44
C HIS A 552 -29.96 8.21 4.97
N PHE A 553 -29.19 8.73 4.02
CA PHE A 553 -29.44 10.04 3.43
C PHE A 553 -30.75 10.05 2.65
N ILE A 554 -31.63 11.01 2.96
CA ILE A 554 -32.94 11.19 2.29
C ILE A 554 -32.86 12.26 1.22
N GLY A 555 -32.16 13.36 1.50
CA GLY A 555 -32.05 14.50 0.60
C GLY A 555 -31.54 15.75 1.31
N SER A 556 -31.36 16.82 0.56
CA SER A 556 -30.93 18.11 1.09
C SER A 556 -31.79 19.27 0.60
N THR A 557 -31.75 20.38 1.34
CA THR A 557 -32.47 21.61 1.04
C THR A 557 -31.67 22.82 1.54
N HIS A 558 -32.12 24.03 1.20
CA HIS A 558 -31.54 25.29 1.68
C HIS A 558 -32.57 26.03 2.54
N PRO A 559 -32.20 26.52 3.73
CA PRO A 559 -33.05 27.42 4.50
C PRO A 559 -33.34 28.73 3.75
N ASP A 560 -34.43 29.40 4.13
CA ASP A 560 -34.67 30.79 3.79
C ASP A 560 -33.87 31.74 4.72
N ALA A 561 -33.91 33.04 4.46
CA ALA A 561 -33.22 34.06 5.25
C ALA A 561 -33.70 34.14 6.72
N THR A 562 -34.84 33.51 7.06
CA THR A 562 -35.33 33.39 8.45
C THR A 562 -34.87 32.10 9.12
N GLY A 563 -34.10 31.26 8.43
CA GLY A 563 -33.63 29.96 8.91
C GLY A 563 -34.66 28.85 8.78
N ARG A 564 -35.81 29.08 8.12
CA ARG A 564 -36.82 28.03 7.89
C ARG A 564 -36.47 27.22 6.67
N TRP A 565 -36.64 25.91 6.76
CA TRP A 565 -36.34 24.99 5.67
C TRP A 565 -37.43 23.93 5.51
N GLU A 566 -37.56 23.43 4.28
CA GLU A 566 -38.51 22.38 3.92
C GLU A 566 -37.90 21.42 2.88
N ILE A 567 -38.21 20.14 3.01
CA ILE A 567 -37.94 19.13 1.98
C ILE A 567 -39.13 18.17 1.86
N GLN A 568 -39.36 17.69 0.64
CA GLN A 568 -40.34 16.67 0.33
C GLN A 568 -39.64 15.36 -0.04
N SER A 569 -40.15 14.23 0.44
CA SER A 569 -39.62 12.94 0.10
C SER A 569 -40.68 11.83 0.09
N ARG A 570 -40.54 10.93 -0.88
CA ARG A 570 -41.31 9.69 -1.00
C ARG A 570 -40.62 8.48 -0.39
N SER A 571 -39.35 8.60 0.00
CA SER A 571 -38.57 7.51 0.61
C SER A 571 -38.82 7.36 2.12
N ILE A 572 -39.48 8.33 2.75
CA ILE A 572 -39.89 8.28 4.15
C ILE A 572 -41.10 7.34 4.30
N LYS A 573 -41.07 6.49 5.33
CA LYS A 573 -42.16 5.55 5.67
C LYS A 573 -42.87 5.98 6.96
N PRO A 574 -44.13 5.55 7.18
CA PRO A 574 -44.78 5.72 8.47
C PRO A 574 -43.89 5.21 9.62
N SER A 575 -43.86 5.95 10.73
CA SER A 575 -43.05 5.64 11.92
C SER A 575 -41.52 5.73 11.75
N SER A 576 -41.01 6.10 10.57
CA SER A 576 -39.59 6.46 10.40
C SER A 576 -39.22 7.60 11.34
N ALA A 577 -38.08 7.48 12.02
CA ALA A 577 -37.46 8.62 12.69
C ALA A 577 -36.50 9.32 11.74
N LEU A 578 -36.46 10.64 11.82
CA LEU A 578 -35.59 11.48 10.99
C LEU A 578 -34.68 12.33 11.88
N THR A 579 -33.44 12.51 11.45
CA THR A 579 -32.49 13.49 11.97
C THR A 579 -31.97 14.36 10.83
N ALA A 580 -31.24 15.43 11.14
CA ALA A 580 -30.68 16.33 10.15
C ALA A 580 -29.35 16.94 10.63
N THR A 581 -28.52 17.35 9.67
CA THR A 581 -27.34 18.20 9.89
C THR A 581 -27.48 19.47 9.07
N VAL A 582 -26.71 20.49 9.43
CA VAL A 582 -26.53 21.69 8.60
C VAL A 582 -25.05 21.88 8.31
N THR A 583 -24.74 22.28 7.08
CA THR A 583 -23.40 22.69 6.66
C THR A 583 -23.43 24.14 6.20
N ASP A 584 -22.57 24.99 6.76
CA ASP A 584 -22.47 26.40 6.34
C ASP A 584 -21.66 26.57 5.05
N ARG A 585 -21.63 27.81 4.52
CA ARG A 585 -20.87 28.13 3.30
C ARG A 585 -19.35 27.93 3.41
N ASN A 586 -18.81 27.86 4.63
CA ASN A 586 -17.39 27.64 4.88
C ASN A 586 -17.06 26.15 5.06
N GLY A 587 -18.06 25.26 4.97
CA GLY A 587 -17.89 23.82 5.12
C GLY A 587 -18.00 23.32 6.56
N ASN A 588 -18.29 24.17 7.55
CA ASN A 588 -18.55 23.71 8.91
C ASN A 588 -19.82 22.87 8.93
N THR A 589 -19.78 21.66 9.50
CA THR A 589 -20.97 20.80 9.67
C THR A 589 -21.30 20.62 11.15
N SER A 590 -22.60 20.70 11.48
CA SER A 590 -23.13 20.47 12.82
C SER A 590 -23.14 19.01 13.22
N GLU A 591 -23.38 18.75 14.51
CA GLU A 591 -23.87 17.45 14.98
C GLU A 591 -25.24 17.11 14.38
N PHE A 592 -25.68 15.86 14.58
CA PHE A 592 -27.04 15.44 14.24
C PHE A 592 -28.09 16.06 15.17
N ALA A 593 -29.18 16.52 14.58
CA ALA A 593 -30.38 16.98 15.29
C ALA A 593 -31.01 15.87 16.15
N PRO A 594 -31.71 16.20 17.24
CA PRO A 594 -32.60 15.26 17.90
C PRO A 594 -33.58 14.64 16.90
N ALA A 595 -33.77 13.32 16.96
CA ALA A 595 -34.65 12.65 16.03
C ALA A 595 -36.13 12.95 16.30
N VAL A 596 -36.88 13.10 15.21
CA VAL A 596 -38.34 13.28 15.24
C VAL A 596 -38.99 12.16 14.45
N GLN A 597 -39.99 11.53 15.03
CA GLN A 597 -40.74 10.46 14.40
C GLN A 597 -41.80 11.02 13.46
N ALA A 598 -41.85 10.48 12.23
CA ALA A 598 -42.94 10.70 11.28
C ALA A 598 -44.22 10.09 11.84
N ARG A 599 -45.24 10.93 12.08
CA ARG A 599 -46.54 10.53 12.65
C ARG A 599 -47.66 10.71 11.64
#